data_AF-A0A5B7ADX2-F1
#
_entry.id   AF-A0A5B7ADX2-F1
#
_cell.length_a   1.000
_cell.length_b   1.000
_cell.length_c   1.000
_cell.angle_alpha   90.00
_cell.angle_beta   90.00
_cell.angle_gamma   90.00
#
_symmetry.space_group_name_H-M   'P 1'
#
loop_
_entity.id
_entity.type
_entity.pdbx_description
1 polymer ?
#
loop_
_entity_poly.entity_id
_entity_poly.type
_entity_poly.pdbx_seq_one_letter_code
_entity_poly.pdbx_strand_id
1 'polypeptide(L)'
;ESSTFYDVVHTILVDRWNKNNTPLHCLAHSLNPKYYSNEWLHENPNRVPPYKNFEISQERLKCLKRYFSNSEDRTKVTVEYAKFSTRAGLFGDVDSLHERYTLDPTIWWATYGSSAPMIQNLALKLLVQPSSSSCSERNWSTYSF
;
A
#
# COMPACT_ATOMS: atom_id res chain seq x y z
N GLU A 1 36.52 5.96 6.61
CA GLU A 1 36.51 6.85 5.43
C GLU A 1 35.16 6.69 4.73
N SER A 2 34.47 7.79 4.39
CA SER A 2 33.27 7.71 3.55
C SER A 2 33.68 7.59 2.08
N SER A 3 33.07 6.66 1.35
CA SER A 3 33.35 6.48 -0.07
C SER A 3 32.53 7.49 -0.87
N THR A 4 33.19 8.35 -1.64
CA THR A 4 32.51 9.31 -2.52
C THR A 4 31.58 8.63 -3.53
N PHE A 5 31.91 7.41 -3.95
CA PHE A 5 31.03 6.58 -4.78
C PHE A 5 29.77 6.15 -4.03
N TYR A 6 29.92 5.68 -2.78
CA TYR A 6 28.78 5.33 -1.94
C TYR A 6 27.87 6.54 -1.72
N ASP A 7 28.42 7.71 -1.41
CA ASP A 7 27.63 8.92 -1.12
C ASP A 7 26.80 9.35 -2.35
N VAL A 8 27.39 9.31 -3.55
CA VAL A 8 26.68 9.62 -4.80
C VAL A 8 25.57 8.61 -5.08
N VAL A 9 25.85 7.30 -4.97
CA VAL A 9 24.85 6.25 -5.20
C VAL A 9 23.72 6.34 -4.17
N HIS A 10 24.06 6.56 -2.90
CA HIS A 10 23.11 6.72 -1.82
C HIS A 10 22.18 7.91 -2.07
N THR A 11 22.70 9.08 -2.46
CA THR A 11 21.88 10.25 -2.80
C THR A 11 20.92 9.95 -3.95
N ILE A 12 21.39 9.31 -5.03
CA ILE A 12 20.51 8.93 -6.16
C ILE A 12 19.40 7.99 -5.71
N LEU A 13 19.70 7.03 -4.85
CA LEU A 13 18.72 6.09 -4.30
C LEU A 13 17.70 6.81 -3.41
N VAL A 14 18.15 7.72 -2.54
CA VAL A 14 17.29 8.53 -1.67
C VAL A 14 16.40 9.46 -2.49
N ASP A 15 16.92 10.12 -3.51
CA ASP A 15 16.13 11.01 -4.37
C ASP A 15 15.05 10.25 -5.14
N ARG A 16 15.41 9.08 -5.70
CA ARG A 16 14.44 8.19 -6.35
C ARG A 16 13.40 7.66 -5.37
N TRP A 17 13.82 7.29 -4.16
CA TRP A 17 12.95 6.85 -3.09
C TRP A 17 11.96 7.95 -2.70
N ASN A 18 12.42 9.18 -2.46
CA ASN A 18 11.58 10.33 -2.13
C ASN A 18 10.60 10.67 -3.26
N LYS A 19 11.02 10.54 -4.53
CA LYS A 19 10.14 10.75 -5.69
C LYS A 19 9.08 9.65 -5.82
N ASN A 20 9.41 8.41 -5.45
CA ASN A 20 8.51 7.27 -5.51
C ASN A 20 7.67 7.08 -4.23
N ASN A 21 8.06 7.65 -3.09
CA ASN A 21 7.30 7.68 -1.84
C ASN A 21 6.19 8.72 -1.90
N THR A 22 5.32 8.58 -2.90
CA THR A 22 4.10 9.38 -2.92
C THR A 22 3.16 8.86 -1.84
N PRO A 23 2.39 9.74 -1.18
CA PRO A 23 1.33 9.33 -0.25
C PRO A 23 0.41 8.23 -0.81
N LEU A 24 0.23 8.21 -2.13
CA LEU A 24 -0.57 7.22 -2.84
C LEU A 24 0.08 5.83 -2.85
N HIS A 25 1.40 5.74 -3.08
CA HIS A 25 2.11 4.46 -3.00
C HIS A 25 2.12 3.91 -1.58
N CYS A 26 2.29 4.76 -0.56
CA CYS A 26 2.18 4.33 0.84
C CYS A 26 0.76 3.85 1.19
N LEU A 27 -0.28 4.48 0.63
CA LEU A 27 -1.66 4.02 0.76
C LEU A 27 -1.87 2.67 0.06
N ALA A 28 -1.44 2.53 -1.20
CA ALA A 28 -1.54 1.27 -1.95
C ALA A 28 -0.78 0.13 -1.25
N HIS A 29 0.43 0.41 -0.74
CA HIS A 29 1.18 -0.52 0.08
C HIS A 29 0.40 -0.89 1.35
N SER A 30 -0.15 0.09 2.06
CA SER A 30 -0.98 -0.18 3.24
C SER A 30 -2.25 -0.97 2.94
N LEU A 31 -2.77 -0.95 1.70
CA LEU A 31 -3.97 -1.70 1.33
C LEU A 31 -3.67 -3.09 0.79
N ASN A 32 -2.40 -3.48 0.60
CA ASN A 32 -2.08 -4.81 0.11
C ASN A 32 -2.10 -5.84 1.27
N PRO A 33 -3.02 -6.83 1.27
CA PRO A 33 -3.16 -7.80 2.36
C PRO A 33 -1.89 -8.65 2.55
N LYS A 34 -1.12 -8.89 1.48
CA LYS A 34 0.12 -9.67 1.51
C LYS A 34 1.11 -9.17 2.56
N TYR A 35 1.21 -7.85 2.76
CA TYR A 35 2.17 -7.28 3.70
C TYR A 35 1.79 -7.43 5.19
N TYR A 36 0.64 -8.07 5.46
CA TYR A 36 0.18 -8.41 6.81
C TYR A 36 0.29 -9.92 7.11
N SER A 37 0.65 -10.71 6.09
CA SER A 37 0.83 -12.16 6.18
C SER A 37 2.13 -12.52 6.92
N ASN A 38 2.15 -13.68 7.57
CA ASN A 38 3.36 -14.13 8.25
C ASN A 38 4.43 -14.51 7.22
N GLU A 39 4.03 -15.11 6.10
CA GLU A 39 4.90 -15.48 4.99
C GLU A 39 5.74 -14.30 4.52
N TRP A 40 5.11 -13.14 4.25
CA TRP A 40 5.84 -11.94 3.83
C TRP A 40 6.69 -11.33 4.95
N LEU A 41 6.21 -11.34 6.19
CA LEU A 41 6.92 -10.73 7.32
C LEU A 41 8.17 -11.53 7.72
N HIS A 42 8.11 -12.86 7.61
CA HIS A 42 9.21 -13.75 8.01
C HIS A 42 10.32 -13.85 6.97
N GLU A 43 10.07 -13.46 5.71
CA GLU A 43 11.10 -13.38 4.66
C GLU A 43 12.26 -12.42 5.01
N ASN A 44 12.04 -11.41 5.87
CA ASN A 44 13.10 -10.51 6.32
C ASN A 44 12.76 -9.93 7.71
N PRO A 45 13.67 -10.04 8.70
CA PRO A 45 13.39 -9.63 10.09
C PRO A 45 13.14 -8.13 10.26
N ASN A 46 13.55 -7.29 9.30
CA ASN A 46 13.29 -5.85 9.32
C ASN A 46 11.91 -5.48 8.78
N ARG A 47 11.16 -6.45 8.22
CA ARG A 47 9.80 -6.20 7.75
C ARG A 47 8.85 -6.11 8.92
N VAL A 48 8.02 -5.07 8.89
CA VAL A 48 6.92 -4.87 9.83
C VAL A 48 5.66 -4.65 9.03
N PRO A 49 4.48 -5.02 9.57
CA PRO A 49 3.24 -4.76 8.87
C PRO A 49 3.05 -3.24 8.68
N PRO A 50 2.38 -2.79 7.60
CA PRO A 50 2.34 -1.37 7.23
C PRO A 50 1.84 -0.43 8.34
N TYR A 51 0.96 -0.89 9.22
CA TYR A 51 0.45 -0.09 10.34
C TYR A 51 1.46 0.14 11.47
N LYS A 52 2.55 -0.63 11.54
CA LYS A 52 3.66 -0.44 12.49
C LYS A 52 4.81 0.40 11.92
N ASN A 53 4.85 0.62 10.61
CA ASN A 53 5.83 1.51 9.99
C ASN A 53 5.35 2.97 10.10
N PHE A 54 6.17 3.82 10.73
CA PHE A 54 5.84 5.22 10.99
C PHE A 54 5.67 6.04 9.71
N GLU A 55 6.62 5.96 8.78
CA GLU A 55 6.61 6.74 7.53
C GLU A 55 5.42 6.34 6.67
N ILE A 56 5.20 5.04 6.46
CA ILE A 56 4.07 4.51 5.69
C ILE A 56 2.74 4.96 6.32
N SER A 57 2.66 4.94 7.66
CA SER A 57 1.46 5.37 8.37
C SER A 57 1.20 6.86 8.26
N GLN A 58 2.23 7.70 8.36
CA GLN A 58 2.12 9.15 8.18
C GLN A 58 1.63 9.50 6.77
N GLU A 59 2.24 8.89 5.75
CA GLU A 59 1.91 9.13 4.35
C GLU A 59 0.51 8.60 3.97
N ARG A 60 0.12 7.42 4.47
CA ARG A 60 -1.26 6.92 4.35
C ARG A 60 -2.27 7.92 4.91
N LEU A 61 -2.03 8.45 6.12
CA LEU A 61 -2.93 9.41 6.76
C LEU A 61 -3.02 10.72 5.99
N LYS A 62 -1.90 11.23 5.45
CA LYS A 62 -1.90 12.40 4.54
C LYS A 62 -2.73 12.12 3.29
N CYS A 63 -2.58 10.94 2.69
CA CYS A 63 -3.35 10.53 1.51
C CYS A 63 -4.85 10.45 1.81
N LEU A 64 -5.25 9.79 2.89
CA LEU A 64 -6.66 9.69 3.30
C LEU A 64 -7.26 11.06 3.62
N LYS A 65 -6.52 11.97 4.26
CA LYS A 65 -6.97 13.36 4.49
C LYS A 65 -7.23 14.11 3.18
N ARG A 66 -6.43 13.84 2.14
CA ARG A 66 -6.62 14.44 0.81
C ARG A 66 -7.80 13.83 0.05
N TYR A 67 -8.02 12.53 0.16
CA TYR A 67 -9.14 11.83 -0.48
C TYR A 67 -10.49 12.14 0.17
N PHE A 68 -10.53 12.33 1.50
CA PHE A 68 -11.76 12.55 2.26
C PHE A 68 -11.75 13.92 2.95
N SER A 69 -12.39 14.90 2.32
CA SER A 69 -12.50 16.26 2.88
C SER A 69 -13.46 16.34 4.06
N ASN A 70 -14.48 15.47 4.13
CA ASN A 70 -15.42 15.38 5.24
C ASN A 70 -14.79 14.63 6.45
N SER A 71 -14.98 15.16 7.66
CA SER A 71 -14.38 14.59 8.88
C SER A 71 -15.02 13.30 9.37
N GLU A 72 -16.31 13.13 9.13
CA GLU A 72 -17.04 11.91 9.45
C GLU A 72 -16.56 10.76 8.55
N ASP A 73 -16.43 11.01 7.25
CA ASP A 73 -15.91 10.03 6.28
C ASP A 73 -14.46 9.64 6.58
N ARG A 74 -13.62 10.61 6.98
CA ARG A 74 -12.25 10.32 7.46
C ARG A 74 -12.24 9.38 8.66
N THR A 75 -13.17 9.57 9.59
CA THR A 75 -13.28 8.72 10.77
C THR A 75 -13.71 7.31 10.36
N LYS A 76 -14.73 7.19 9.51
CA LYS A 76 -15.23 5.91 9.00
C LYS A 76 -14.15 5.11 8.27
N VAL A 77 -13.46 5.72 7.29
CA VAL A 77 -12.39 5.04 6.54
C VAL A 77 -11.20 4.66 7.43
N THR A 78 -10.89 5.46 8.45
CA THR A 78 -9.83 5.14 9.42
C THR A 78 -10.22 3.95 10.29
N VAL A 79 -11.47 3.87 10.74
CA VAL A 79 -12.00 2.73 11.51
C VAL A 79 -12.02 1.47 10.66
N GLU A 80 -12.47 1.57 9.41
CA GLU A 80 -12.42 0.47 8.45
C GLU A 80 -10.99 -0.04 8.25
N TYR A 81 -10.04 0.86 7.98
CA TYR A 81 -8.63 0.49 7.83
C TYR A 81 -8.07 -0.17 9.10
N ALA A 82 -8.45 0.33 10.28
CA ALA A 82 -8.06 -0.27 11.55
C ALA A 82 -8.55 -1.71 11.64
N LYS A 83 -9.84 -1.99 11.34
CA LYS A 83 -10.39 -3.36 11.33
C LYS A 83 -9.60 -4.29 10.41
N PHE A 84 -9.32 -3.86 9.18
CA PHE A 84 -8.52 -4.63 8.22
C PHE A 84 -7.11 -4.95 8.75
N SER A 85 -6.41 -3.90 9.20
CA SER A 85 -5.01 -3.99 9.62
C SER A 85 -4.81 -4.77 10.91
N THR A 86 -5.80 -4.78 11.81
CA THR A 86 -5.76 -5.51 13.08
C THR A 86 -6.47 -6.86 13.03
N ARG A 87 -6.89 -7.32 11.84
CA ARG A 87 -7.55 -8.63 11.64
C ARG A 87 -8.86 -8.75 12.43
N ALA A 88 -9.64 -7.66 12.50
CA ALA A 88 -10.92 -7.64 13.22
C ALA A 88 -12.09 -8.10 12.31
N GLY A 89 -13.05 -8.82 12.88
CA GLY A 89 -14.23 -9.29 12.15
C GLY A 89 -13.86 -10.26 11.02
N LEU A 90 -14.48 -10.10 9.84
CA LEU A 90 -14.24 -10.96 8.68
C LEU A 90 -12.78 -11.00 8.23
N PHE A 91 -12.00 -9.97 8.54
CA PHE A 91 -10.59 -9.91 8.21
C PHE A 91 -9.70 -10.82 9.06
N GLY A 92 -10.21 -11.31 10.19
CA GLY A 92 -9.56 -12.28 11.06
C GLY A 92 -10.00 -13.71 10.85
N ASP A 93 -10.90 -13.94 9.88
CA ASP A 93 -11.31 -15.28 9.49
C ASP A 93 -10.11 -16.13 9.02
N VAL A 94 -10.17 -17.44 9.27
CA VAL A 94 -9.04 -18.34 9.00
C VAL A 94 -8.69 -18.36 7.52
N ASP A 95 -9.70 -18.44 6.65
CA ASP A 95 -9.49 -18.45 5.20
C ASP A 95 -8.99 -17.08 4.75
N SER A 96 -9.60 -16.01 5.27
CA SER A 96 -9.16 -14.64 4.99
C SER A 96 -7.68 -14.43 5.30
N LEU A 97 -7.18 -14.93 6.44
CA LEU A 97 -5.79 -14.80 6.85
C LEU A 97 -4.84 -15.64 6.00
N HIS A 98 -5.22 -16.88 5.68
CA HIS A 98 -4.44 -17.77 4.83
C HIS A 98 -4.29 -17.20 3.41
N GLU A 99 -5.37 -16.65 2.87
CA GLU A 99 -5.43 -16.18 1.49
C GLU A 99 -4.78 -14.81 1.27
N ARG A 100 -4.42 -14.07 2.33
CA ARG A 100 -3.75 -12.76 2.19
C ARG A 100 -2.45 -12.82 1.40
N TYR A 101 -1.73 -13.93 1.48
CA TYR A 101 -0.45 -14.11 0.78
C TYR A 101 -0.61 -14.72 -0.61
N THR A 102 -1.58 -15.61 -0.78
CA THR A 102 -1.71 -16.46 -1.96
C THR A 102 -2.58 -15.85 -3.06
N LEU A 103 -3.64 -15.12 -2.70
CA LEU A 103 -4.52 -14.48 -3.67
C LEU A 103 -3.95 -13.16 -4.20
N ASP A 104 -4.36 -12.83 -5.43
CA ASP A 104 -4.21 -11.47 -5.93
C ASP A 104 -4.94 -10.49 -4.96
N PRO A 105 -4.31 -9.37 -4.57
CA PRO A 105 -4.91 -8.42 -3.66
C PRO A 105 -6.32 -7.96 -4.06
N THR A 106 -6.57 -7.79 -5.36
CA THR A 106 -7.87 -7.36 -5.89
C THR A 106 -8.94 -8.43 -5.64
N ILE A 107 -8.60 -9.70 -5.87
CA ILE A 107 -9.49 -10.83 -5.61
C ILE A 107 -9.76 -10.93 -4.10
N TRP A 108 -8.73 -10.83 -3.27
CA TRP A 108 -8.88 -10.88 -1.82
C TRP A 108 -9.81 -9.78 -1.29
N TRP A 109 -9.66 -8.54 -1.79
CA TRP A 109 -10.56 -7.44 -1.43
C TRP A 109 -11.98 -7.64 -1.92
N ALA A 110 -12.19 -8.24 -3.08
CA ALA A 110 -13.53 -8.58 -3.55
C ALA A 110 -14.21 -9.62 -2.65
N THR A 111 -13.46 -10.61 -2.15
CA THR A 111 -13.98 -11.68 -1.29
C THR A 111 -14.26 -11.23 0.15
N TYR A 112 -13.30 -10.55 0.79
CA TYR A 112 -13.34 -10.28 2.25
C TYR A 112 -13.61 -8.82 2.61
N GLY A 113 -13.58 -7.91 1.63
CA GLY A 113 -13.66 -6.46 1.85
C GLY A 113 -15.04 -5.92 2.19
N SER A 114 -16.10 -6.72 2.08
CA SER A 114 -17.50 -6.25 2.20
C SER A 114 -17.83 -5.58 3.55
N SER A 115 -17.14 -5.95 4.63
CA SER A 115 -17.29 -5.34 5.95
C SER A 115 -16.62 -3.96 6.10
N ALA A 116 -15.91 -3.50 5.07
CA ALA A 116 -15.18 -2.24 5.04
C ALA A 116 -15.24 -1.61 3.63
N PRO A 117 -16.43 -1.15 3.20
CA PRO A 117 -16.69 -0.74 1.82
C PRO A 117 -15.87 0.48 1.34
N MET A 118 -15.54 1.43 2.22
CA MET A 118 -14.76 2.61 1.82
C MET A 118 -13.32 2.23 1.48
N ILE A 119 -12.67 1.42 2.32
CA ILE A 119 -11.31 0.96 2.03
C ILE A 119 -11.28 -0.08 0.91
N GLN A 120 -12.32 -0.93 0.78
CA GLN A 120 -12.43 -1.88 -0.32
C GLN A 120 -12.46 -1.15 -1.65
N ASN A 121 -13.27 -0.09 -1.77
CA ASN A 121 -13.34 0.71 -2.99
C ASN A 121 -12.00 1.40 -3.32
N LEU A 122 -11.27 1.90 -2.31
CA LEU A 122 -9.93 2.44 -2.51
C LEU A 122 -8.96 1.35 -2.98
N ALA A 123 -8.97 0.19 -2.36
CA ALA A 123 -8.06 -0.90 -2.69
C ALA A 123 -8.28 -1.39 -4.13
N LEU A 124 -9.53 -1.61 -4.54
CA LEU A 124 -9.88 -2.03 -5.89
C LEU A 124 -9.50 -0.98 -6.95
N LYS A 125 -9.53 0.32 -6.61
CA LYS A 125 -9.09 1.39 -7.52
C LYS A 125 -7.57 1.49 -7.60
N LEU A 126 -6.88 1.41 -6.48
CA LEU A 126 -5.45 1.70 -6.38
C LEU A 126 -4.57 0.53 -6.78
N LEU A 127 -4.95 -0.70 -6.41
CA LEU A 127 -4.14 -1.89 -6.64
C LEU A 127 -4.16 -2.35 -8.10
N VAL A 128 -5.14 -1.88 -8.87
CA VAL A 128 -5.25 -2.11 -10.32
C VAL A 128 -4.44 -1.08 -11.12
N GLN A 129 -3.95 -0.01 -10.50
CA GLN A 129 -3.18 1.00 -11.22
C GLN A 129 -1.77 0.48 -11.53
N PRO A 130 -1.31 0.56 -12.79
CA PRO A 130 0.08 0.24 -13.12
C PRO A 130 1.00 1.25 -12.44
N SER A 131 1.94 0.75 -11.64
CA SER A 131 2.92 1.55 -10.89
C SER A 131 4.19 1.88 -11.67
N SER A 132 4.26 1.52 -12.95
CA SER A 132 5.43 1.76 -13.81
C SER A 132 5.14 2.76 -14.91
N SER A 133 5.98 3.80 -15.03
CA SER A 133 5.97 4.71 -16.19
C SER A 133 6.27 3.97 -17.49
N SER A 134 7.01 2.86 -17.44
CA SER A 134 7.39 2.07 -18.62
C SER A 134 6.20 1.50 -19.40
N CYS A 135 5.07 1.24 -18.72
CA CYS A 135 3.83 0.80 -19.36
C CYS A 135 3.24 1.93 -20.22
N SER A 136 3.34 3.16 -19.75
CA SER A 136 2.95 4.36 -20.50
C SER A 136 4.00 4.67 -21.58
N GLU A 137 5.30 4.65 -21.28
CA GLU A 137 6.37 4.94 -22.26
C GLU A 137 6.30 4.05 -23.50
N ARG A 138 5.94 2.76 -23.38
CA ARG A 138 5.71 1.88 -24.53
C ARG A 138 4.50 2.28 -25.39
N ASN A 139 3.42 2.72 -24.76
CA ASN A 139 2.26 3.23 -25.50
C ASN A 139 2.59 4.58 -26.16
N TRP A 140 3.34 5.45 -25.49
CA TRP A 140 3.62 6.81 -25.95
C TRP A 140 4.74 6.85 -26.99
N SER A 141 5.73 5.95 -26.93
CA SER A 141 6.76 5.81 -27.96
C SER A 141 6.20 5.38 -29.32
N THR A 142 5.07 4.68 -29.33
CA THR A 142 4.32 4.36 -30.55
C THR A 142 3.77 5.61 -31.24
N TYR A 143 3.48 6.67 -30.47
CA TYR A 143 2.95 7.93 -30.98
C TYR A 143 4.02 9.02 -31.18
N SER A 144 5.31 8.69 -31.03
CA SER A 144 6.43 9.62 -31.24
C SER A 144 6.33 10.94 -30.43
N PHE A 145 5.82 10.86 -29.19
CA PHE A 145 5.92 11.95 -28.20
C PHE A 145 7.24 11.88 -27.43
#